data_AF-G4U4X7-F1
#
_entry.id   AF-G4U4X7-F1
#
_cell.length_a   1.000
_cell.length_b   1.000
_cell.length_c   1.000
_cell.angle_alpha   90.00
_cell.angle_beta   90.00
_cell.angle_gamma   90.00
#
_symmetry.space_group_name_H-M   'P 1'
#
loop_
_entity.id
_entity.type
_entity.pdbx_description
1 polymer ?
#
loop_
_entity_poly.entity_id
_entity_poly.type
_entity_poly.pdbx_seq_one_letter_code
_entity_poly.pdbx_strand_id
1 'polypeptide(L)'
;MSLKLNIQRWLFSTNAKDIAVLYFIFALFSAMIGTGLSAMIRLELANTGSPFTNHNTQAFNVVITAHAILMIFFFVMPALVGGFGNYTMPLMLGASDMAFARLNNISFWTLVPSLMLMLTSALVEAGAGTGWTVKEMCSSKMPFDAWNTFMMMMIMNCLNYSIVLTMCYTMYGYNYMSYMGIKWLKSFMSQLVKMFKHMGQYACMLINMHQRTHMARQYSNMSKSNNNNAKDPFNFEEWLVGLVDGDGTFNVYVYPDKNTPAGGTGMFTFKMSLSKYNAQMLYYMKTKLGVGSVTMTSKNSSDKNMMTFRIRDTKHTKDIMFPIFDKYPLLTMKRHKYTMFKECVLLSLSSTLTQEEKYRQMRQMYKNKQSKDYMSDAWKGLTMEDTNKDKTLVKNIMSKAWLAGFMDAEGCFTYVKKDSTRMTHCFAITQKEDEMVLYGMKYLLKINANVLWNKKGFYTLNTTNSRNVEYIMDFFTYNDYFSLFKGVKSFEFTMWRRSYNKHKEDYKKLEQMNIWINTIRNKHKY
;
A
#
# COMPACT_ATOMS: atom_id res chain seq x y z
N MET A 1 -41.65 -12.06 47.19
CA MET A 1 -40.65 -12.70 46.31
C MET A 1 -39.77 -11.68 45.56
N SER A 2 -40.33 -10.58 45.05
CA SER A 2 -39.59 -9.50 44.34
C SER A 2 -38.45 -8.84 45.14
N LEU A 3 -38.67 -8.50 46.42
CA LEU A 3 -37.64 -7.85 47.26
C LEU A 3 -36.44 -8.77 47.56
N LYS A 4 -36.70 -10.07 47.74
CA LYS A 4 -35.67 -11.11 47.94
C LYS A 4 -34.79 -11.29 46.69
N LEU A 5 -35.41 -11.23 45.50
CA LEU A 5 -34.71 -11.28 44.21
C LEU A 5 -33.84 -10.03 43.96
N ASN A 6 -34.30 -8.84 44.36
CA ASN A 6 -33.52 -7.61 44.23
C ASN A 6 -32.30 -7.57 45.16
N ILE A 7 -32.42 -8.02 46.41
CA ILE A 7 -31.28 -8.07 47.33
C ILE A 7 -30.23 -9.09 46.85
N GLN A 8 -30.67 -10.26 46.36
CA GLN A 8 -29.75 -11.24 45.77
C GLN A 8 -29.01 -10.71 44.54
N ARG A 9 -29.69 -9.89 43.71
CA ARG A 9 -29.08 -9.27 42.53
C ARG A 9 -27.89 -8.37 42.89
N TRP A 10 -27.98 -7.59 43.97
CA TRP A 10 -26.90 -6.68 44.35
C TRP A 10 -25.81 -7.36 45.21
N LEU A 11 -26.19 -8.20 46.17
CA LEU A 11 -25.23 -8.88 47.06
C LEU A 11 -24.38 -9.93 46.33
N PHE A 12 -24.95 -10.65 45.36
CA PHE A 12 -24.28 -11.72 44.63
C PHE A 12 -24.17 -11.42 43.12
N SER A 13 -24.07 -10.13 42.76
CA SER A 13 -24.00 -9.74 41.36
C SER A 13 -22.77 -10.32 40.68
N THR A 14 -22.96 -10.84 39.47
CA THR A 14 -21.86 -11.23 38.57
C THR A 14 -21.77 -10.29 37.37
N ASN A 15 -22.60 -9.26 37.27
CA ASN A 15 -22.59 -8.35 36.14
C ASN A 15 -21.70 -7.14 36.45
N ALA A 16 -20.67 -6.89 35.63
CA ALA A 16 -19.74 -5.78 35.83
C ALA A 16 -20.42 -4.40 35.87
N LYS A 17 -21.54 -4.20 35.15
CA LYS A 17 -22.27 -2.91 35.17
C LYS A 17 -22.99 -2.68 36.50
N ASP A 18 -23.64 -3.70 37.04
CA ASP A 18 -24.31 -3.61 38.34
C ASP A 18 -23.26 -3.38 39.45
N ILE A 19 -22.10 -4.06 39.38
CA ILE A 19 -20.98 -3.85 40.31
C ILE A 19 -20.39 -2.43 40.16
N ALA A 20 -20.22 -1.91 38.94
CA ALA A 20 -19.74 -0.54 38.71
C ALA A 20 -20.65 0.52 39.37
N VAL A 21 -21.97 0.33 39.29
CA VAL A 21 -22.94 1.23 39.93
C VAL A 21 -22.78 1.20 41.46
N LEU A 22 -22.53 0.03 42.05
CA LEU A 22 -22.23 -0.07 43.50
C LEU A 22 -20.99 0.73 43.89
N TYR A 23 -19.91 0.66 43.10
CA TYR A 23 -18.70 1.45 43.34
C TYR A 23 -18.94 2.96 43.24
N PHE A 24 -19.74 3.42 42.26
CA PHE A 24 -20.05 4.84 42.14
C PHE A 24 -20.91 5.36 43.31
N ILE A 25 -21.91 4.60 43.74
CA ILE A 25 -22.73 4.97 44.91
C ILE A 25 -21.86 5.04 46.16
N PHE A 26 -20.99 4.05 46.36
CA PHE A 26 -20.06 4.04 47.49
C PHE A 26 -19.08 5.21 47.46
N ALA A 27 -18.50 5.51 46.30
CA ALA A 27 -17.54 6.59 46.14
C ALA A 27 -18.20 7.96 46.40
N LEU A 28 -19.43 8.16 45.94
CA LEU A 28 -20.19 9.37 46.22
C LEU A 28 -20.48 9.53 47.72
N PHE A 29 -20.90 8.45 48.38
CA PHE A 29 -21.13 8.46 49.82
C PHE A 29 -19.85 8.78 50.60
N SER A 30 -18.73 8.15 50.24
CA SER A 30 -17.42 8.44 50.84
C SER A 30 -17.02 9.88 50.57
N ALA A 31 -17.21 10.40 49.36
CA ALA A 31 -16.92 11.80 49.04
C ALA A 31 -17.67 12.77 49.95
N MET A 32 -18.96 12.53 50.24
CA MET A 32 -19.72 13.36 51.16
C MET A 32 -19.10 13.38 52.57
N ILE A 33 -18.70 12.22 53.10
CA ILE A 33 -17.99 12.15 54.40
C ILE A 33 -16.65 12.88 54.33
N GLY A 34 -15.89 12.71 53.24
CA GLY A 34 -14.63 13.39 53.00
C GLY A 34 -14.79 14.91 52.95
N THR A 35 -15.84 15.42 52.31
CA THR A 35 -16.15 16.85 52.31
C THR A 35 -16.50 17.38 53.70
N GLY A 36 -17.18 16.57 54.54
CA GLY A 36 -17.43 16.89 55.94
C GLY A 36 -16.13 17.06 56.74
N LEU A 37 -15.20 16.12 56.63
CA LEU A 37 -13.87 16.22 57.27
C LEU A 37 -13.07 17.42 56.73
N SER A 38 -13.14 17.70 55.42
CA SER A 38 -12.50 18.87 54.81
C SER A 38 -13.06 20.20 55.34
N ALA A 39 -14.38 20.27 55.57
CA ALA A 39 -15.00 21.45 56.16
C ALA A 39 -14.58 21.62 57.62
N MET A 40 -14.51 20.53 58.39
CA MET A 40 -14.02 20.54 59.77
C MET A 40 -12.58 21.06 59.86
N ILE A 41 -11.66 20.56 59.01
CA ILE A 41 -10.27 21.03 58.95
C ILE A 41 -10.21 22.54 58.63
N ARG A 42 -11.02 23.01 57.68
CA ARG A 42 -11.06 24.42 57.31
C ARG A 42 -11.60 25.32 58.41
N LEU A 43 -12.62 24.87 59.15
CA LEU A 43 -13.16 25.62 60.29
C LEU A 43 -12.15 25.68 61.45
N GLU A 44 -11.40 24.60 61.69
CA GLU A 44 -10.34 24.57 62.70
C GLU A 44 -9.19 25.54 62.36
N LEU A 45 -8.83 25.65 61.08
CA LEU A 45 -7.79 26.57 60.60
C LEU A 45 -8.26 28.04 60.51
N ALA A 46 -9.58 28.28 60.40
CA ALA A 46 -10.14 29.62 60.24
C ALA A 46 -10.26 30.40 61.56
N ASN A 47 -10.34 29.72 62.71
CA ASN A 47 -10.53 30.33 64.03
C ASN A 47 -9.30 30.11 64.92
N THR A 48 -8.88 31.12 65.68
CA THR A 48 -7.69 31.06 66.56
C THR A 48 -7.93 30.34 67.89
N GLY A 49 -9.17 29.98 68.22
CA GLY A 49 -9.52 29.15 69.38
C GLY A 49 -10.09 27.83 68.90
N SER A 50 -9.35 26.73 69.07
CA SER A 50 -9.64 25.36 68.60
C SER A 50 -11.07 24.90 68.95
N PRO A 51 -12.08 25.06 68.06
CA PRO A 51 -13.47 24.83 68.42
C PRO A 51 -13.83 23.36 68.47
N PHE A 52 -13.18 22.51 67.66
CA PHE A 52 -13.55 21.11 67.50
C PHE A 52 -12.54 20.13 68.10
N THR A 53 -11.26 20.53 68.21
CA THR A 53 -10.20 19.65 68.71
C THR A 53 -9.70 19.98 70.11
N ASN A 54 -10.29 20.97 70.80
CA ASN A 54 -9.96 21.36 72.20
C ASN A 54 -8.44 21.51 72.44
N HIS A 55 -7.73 22.11 71.49
CA HIS A 55 -6.26 22.26 71.44
C HIS A 55 -5.44 20.95 71.38
N ASN A 56 -6.06 19.82 71.04
CA ASN A 56 -5.38 18.55 70.87
C ASN A 56 -4.81 18.41 69.44
N THR A 57 -3.51 18.65 69.30
CA THR A 57 -2.78 18.55 68.04
C THR A 57 -2.78 17.15 67.42
N GLN A 58 -2.87 16.10 68.24
CA GLN A 58 -2.93 14.73 67.75
C GLN A 58 -4.29 14.41 67.11
N ALA A 59 -5.39 14.86 67.72
CA ALA A 59 -6.72 14.68 67.16
C ALA A 59 -6.86 15.39 65.80
N PHE A 60 -6.27 16.59 65.66
CA PHE A 60 -6.22 17.30 64.39
C PHE A 60 -5.44 16.51 63.32
N ASN A 61 -4.28 15.94 63.68
CA ASN A 61 -3.50 15.10 62.77
C ASN A 61 -4.28 13.85 62.32
N VAL A 62 -5.03 13.20 63.22
CA VAL A 62 -5.89 12.06 62.89
C VAL A 62 -7.00 12.44 61.92
N VAL A 63 -7.62 13.60 62.08
CA VAL A 63 -8.66 14.08 61.15
C VAL A 63 -8.07 14.36 59.76
N ILE A 64 -6.87 14.94 59.68
CA ILE A 64 -6.18 15.18 58.40
C ILE A 64 -5.79 13.85 57.74
N THR A 65 -5.25 12.89 58.49
CA THR A 65 -4.87 11.59 57.95
C THR A 65 -6.09 10.81 57.49
N ALA A 66 -7.16 10.78 58.28
CA ALA A 66 -8.43 10.17 57.91
C ALA A 66 -9.02 10.81 56.65
N HIS A 67 -8.99 12.15 56.54
CA HIS A 67 -9.46 12.85 55.34
C HIS A 67 -8.67 12.44 54.08
N ALA A 68 -7.34 12.43 54.16
CA ALA A 68 -6.49 12.08 53.02
C ALA A 68 -6.66 10.61 52.60
N ILE A 69 -6.68 9.67 53.56
CA ILE A 69 -6.88 8.24 53.29
C ILE A 69 -8.25 8.00 52.68
N LEU A 70 -9.29 8.65 53.23
CA LEU A 70 -10.66 8.56 52.72
C LEU A 70 -10.75 9.07 51.27
N MET A 71 -10.19 10.24 50.98
CA MET A 71 -10.27 10.83 49.64
C MET A 71 -9.54 10.00 48.58
N ILE A 72 -8.38 9.43 48.91
CA ILE A 72 -7.60 8.63 47.95
C ILE A 72 -8.18 7.21 47.81
N PHE A 73 -8.29 6.48 48.92
CA PHE A 73 -8.58 5.04 48.90
C PHE A 73 -10.07 4.70 48.88
N PHE A 74 -10.95 5.60 49.34
CA PHE A 74 -12.39 5.33 49.41
C PHE A 74 -13.22 6.17 48.43
N PHE A 75 -12.69 7.28 47.91
CA PHE A 75 -13.31 8.07 46.85
C PHE A 75 -12.63 7.89 45.48
N VAL A 76 -11.40 8.38 45.31
CA VAL A 76 -10.76 8.45 43.98
C VAL A 76 -10.50 7.06 43.40
N MET A 77 -9.85 6.16 44.16
CA MET A 77 -9.55 4.81 43.66
C MET A 77 -10.81 3.98 43.38
N PRO A 78 -11.82 3.93 44.25
CA PRO A 78 -13.06 3.19 43.97
C PRO A 78 -13.85 3.78 42.81
N ALA A 79 -13.89 5.11 42.64
CA ALA A 79 -14.57 5.73 41.50
C ALA A 79 -13.87 5.42 40.17
N LEU A 80 -12.54 5.60 40.10
CA LEU A 80 -11.77 5.44 38.88
C LEU A 80 -11.54 3.97 38.51
N VAL A 81 -11.04 3.17 39.46
CA VAL A 81 -10.66 1.79 39.19
C VAL A 81 -11.84 0.84 39.37
N GLY A 82 -12.62 1.02 40.44
CA GLY A 82 -13.80 0.18 40.71
C GLY A 82 -15.03 0.52 39.87
N GLY A 83 -15.36 1.82 39.72
CA GLY A 83 -16.53 2.30 38.98
C GLY A 83 -16.27 2.31 37.47
N PHE A 84 -15.40 3.22 37.01
CA PHE A 84 -15.09 3.32 35.58
C PHE A 84 -14.41 2.06 35.07
N GLY A 85 -13.47 1.47 35.80
CA GLY A 85 -12.83 0.22 35.39
C GLY A 85 -13.84 -0.89 35.10
N ASN A 86 -14.80 -1.16 35.99
CA ASN A 86 -15.81 -2.19 35.73
C ASN A 86 -16.81 -1.83 34.63
N TYR A 87 -17.10 -0.54 34.43
CA TYR A 87 -18.05 -0.10 33.41
C TYR A 87 -17.44 -0.05 32.00
N THR A 88 -16.25 0.55 31.86
CA THR A 88 -15.64 0.84 30.56
C THR A 88 -14.72 -0.25 30.08
N MET A 89 -14.07 -1.01 30.97
CA MET A 89 -13.11 -2.03 30.56
C MET A 89 -13.74 -3.14 29.72
N PRO A 90 -14.88 -3.77 30.08
CA PRO A 90 -15.50 -4.75 29.20
C PRO A 90 -15.89 -4.17 27.83
N LEU A 91 -16.36 -2.92 27.81
CA LEU A 91 -16.76 -2.21 26.58
C LEU A 91 -15.57 -1.92 25.66
N MET A 92 -14.45 -1.43 26.20
CA MET A 92 -13.23 -1.18 25.44
C MET A 92 -12.63 -2.47 24.87
N LEU A 93 -12.84 -3.60 25.54
CA LEU A 93 -12.38 -4.92 25.12
C LEU A 93 -13.38 -5.66 24.21
N GLY A 94 -14.60 -5.13 24.03
CA GLY A 94 -15.67 -5.79 23.26
C GLY A 94 -16.20 -7.08 23.92
N ALA A 95 -15.97 -7.26 25.22
CA ALA A 95 -16.43 -8.41 25.99
C ALA A 95 -17.78 -8.13 26.66
N SER A 96 -18.58 -9.18 26.86
CA SER A 96 -19.88 -9.04 27.54
C SER A 96 -19.74 -8.79 29.04
N ASP A 97 -18.66 -9.27 29.68
CA ASP A 97 -18.43 -9.12 31.13
C ASP A 97 -16.94 -9.28 31.53
N MET A 98 -16.62 -9.12 32.81
CA MET A 98 -15.28 -9.31 33.39
C MET A 98 -14.94 -10.80 33.61
N ALA A 99 -13.67 -11.17 33.39
CA ALA A 99 -13.20 -12.56 33.45
C ALA A 99 -13.40 -13.25 34.83
N PHE A 100 -13.37 -12.48 35.92
CA PHE A 100 -13.55 -12.98 37.29
C PHE A 100 -14.62 -12.20 38.05
N ALA A 101 -15.86 -12.22 37.55
CA ALA A 101 -16.95 -11.44 38.11
C ALA A 101 -17.25 -11.66 39.61
N ARG A 102 -17.10 -12.90 40.12
CA ARG A 102 -17.33 -13.19 41.55
C ARG A 102 -16.26 -12.59 42.46
N LEU A 103 -14.99 -12.64 42.04
CA LEU A 103 -13.89 -12.00 42.79
C LEU A 103 -14.04 -10.48 42.78
N ASN A 104 -14.48 -9.92 41.65
CA ASN A 104 -14.78 -8.50 41.54
C ASN A 104 -15.85 -8.05 42.55
N ASN A 105 -16.96 -8.80 42.65
CA ASN A 105 -18.00 -8.49 43.65
C ASN A 105 -17.46 -8.62 45.10
N ILE A 106 -16.66 -9.65 45.41
CA ILE A 106 -16.03 -9.78 46.73
C ILE A 106 -15.13 -8.57 47.04
N SER A 107 -14.37 -8.08 46.05
CA SER A 107 -13.49 -6.92 46.24
C SER A 107 -14.23 -5.63 46.60
N PHE A 108 -15.48 -5.47 46.14
CA PHE A 108 -16.35 -4.36 46.55
C PHE A 108 -16.81 -4.54 48.00
N TRP A 109 -17.29 -5.73 48.36
CA TRP A 109 -17.83 -5.98 49.70
C TRP A 109 -16.79 -5.93 50.80
N THR A 110 -15.50 -6.12 50.49
CA THR A 110 -14.40 -5.88 51.44
C THR A 110 -14.18 -4.38 51.75
N LEU A 111 -14.59 -3.49 50.84
CA LEU A 111 -14.37 -2.05 50.96
C LEU A 111 -15.34 -1.39 51.97
N VAL A 112 -16.58 -1.88 52.05
CA VAL A 112 -17.61 -1.35 52.97
C VAL A 112 -17.23 -1.52 54.45
N PRO A 113 -16.82 -2.71 54.93
CA PRO A 113 -16.29 -2.89 56.29
C PRO A 113 -15.03 -2.07 56.54
N SER A 114 -14.15 -1.95 55.53
CA SER A 114 -12.91 -1.18 55.66
C SER A 114 -13.17 0.31 55.93
N LEU A 115 -14.20 0.90 55.30
CA LEU A 115 -14.61 2.27 55.58
C LEU A 115 -15.14 2.43 57.01
N MET A 116 -15.96 1.48 57.47
CA MET A 116 -16.50 1.52 58.84
C MET A 116 -15.39 1.39 59.88
N LEU A 117 -14.41 0.50 59.66
CA LEU A 117 -13.24 0.36 60.54
C LEU A 117 -12.36 1.61 60.55
N MET A 118 -12.22 2.31 59.42
CA MET A 118 -11.48 3.56 59.35
C MET A 118 -12.19 4.68 60.12
N LEU A 119 -13.52 4.78 60.01
CA LEU A 119 -14.28 5.79 60.75
C LEU A 119 -14.26 5.51 62.26
N THR A 120 -14.34 4.25 62.68
CA THR A 120 -14.25 3.90 64.11
C THR A 120 -12.84 4.10 64.65
N SER A 121 -11.78 3.82 63.87
CA SER A 121 -10.40 4.07 64.31
C SER A 121 -10.09 5.56 64.47
N ALA A 122 -10.73 6.43 63.69
CA ALA A 122 -10.62 7.88 63.85
C ALA A 122 -11.29 8.41 65.13
N LEU A 123 -12.21 7.64 65.72
CA LEU A 123 -12.99 8.03 66.90
C LEU A 123 -12.46 7.45 68.22
N VAL A 124 -11.60 6.42 68.18
CA VAL A 124 -11.07 5.74 69.38
C VAL A 124 -9.66 6.25 69.73
N GLU A 125 -9.48 6.66 71.00
CA GLU A 125 -8.19 6.97 71.65
C GLU A 125 -7.20 7.78 70.79
N ALA A 126 -7.67 8.93 70.29
CA ALA A 126 -6.86 9.90 69.54
C ALA A 126 -6.03 9.33 68.37
N GLY A 127 -6.46 8.19 67.78
CA GLY A 127 -6.07 7.62 66.47
C GLY A 127 -4.58 7.58 66.05
N ALA A 128 -4.29 6.92 64.94
CA ALA A 128 -2.93 6.94 64.35
C ALA A 128 -2.75 8.20 63.47
N GLY A 129 -2.32 9.30 64.07
CA GLY A 129 -2.06 10.60 63.41
C GLY A 129 -0.73 10.67 62.62
N THR A 130 -0.33 9.60 61.92
CA THR A 130 1.05 9.39 61.40
C THR A 130 1.32 9.92 59.98
N GLY A 131 0.42 10.72 59.42
CA GLY A 131 0.49 11.16 58.02
C GLY A 131 -0.04 10.12 57.01
N TRP A 132 -0.46 10.59 55.83
CA TRP A 132 -1.09 9.74 54.80
C TRP A 132 -0.10 8.82 54.06
N THR A 133 1.21 9.04 54.20
CA THR A 133 2.25 8.26 53.53
C THR A 133 2.67 6.99 54.27
N VAL A 134 2.20 6.73 55.50
CA VAL A 134 2.38 5.49 56.31
C VAL A 134 3.85 5.04 56.53
N LYS A 135 4.83 5.72 55.91
CA LYS A 135 6.21 5.28 55.74
C LYS A 135 6.98 5.17 57.07
N GLU A 136 6.49 5.81 58.12
CA GLU A 136 7.11 5.80 59.46
C GLU A 136 6.54 4.72 60.41
N MET A 137 5.45 4.02 60.05
CA MET A 137 4.85 2.99 60.91
C MET A 137 5.68 1.69 60.99
N CYS A 138 6.57 1.42 60.02
CA CYS A 138 7.45 0.24 60.08
C CYS A 138 8.80 0.51 60.77
N SER A 139 9.12 1.75 61.13
CA SER A 139 10.49 2.11 61.58
C SER A 139 10.57 2.85 62.92
N SER A 140 9.47 3.31 63.50
CA SER A 140 9.51 4.06 64.78
C SER A 140 8.86 3.27 65.91
N LYS A 141 9.54 3.19 67.05
CA LYS A 141 8.98 2.70 68.33
C LYS A 141 7.94 3.72 68.80
N MET A 142 6.69 3.60 68.34
CA MET A 142 5.57 4.28 68.98
C MET A 142 5.00 3.40 70.11
N PRO A 143 4.51 3.99 71.21
CA PRO A 143 3.86 3.24 72.28
C PRO A 143 2.71 2.40 71.72
N PHE A 144 2.66 1.16 72.18
CA PHE A 144 1.81 0.09 71.68
C PHE A 144 0.34 0.31 72.11
N ASP A 145 -0.42 1.11 71.36
CA ASP A 145 -1.89 1.02 71.39
C ASP A 145 -2.31 -0.10 70.44
N ALA A 146 -2.35 -1.31 71.00
CA ALA A 146 -2.58 -2.57 70.27
C ALA A 146 -3.81 -2.52 69.37
N TRP A 147 -4.88 -1.86 69.82
CA TRP A 147 -6.17 -1.81 69.14
C TRP A 147 -6.14 -0.92 67.89
N ASN A 148 -5.61 0.30 68.00
CA ASN A 148 -5.51 1.24 66.88
C ASN A 148 -4.54 0.75 65.81
N THR A 149 -3.43 0.14 66.23
CA THR A 149 -2.44 -0.45 65.33
C THR A 149 -3.01 -1.68 64.61
N PHE A 150 -3.75 -2.54 65.32
CA PHE A 150 -4.45 -3.69 64.74
C PHE A 150 -5.53 -3.28 63.74
N MET A 151 -6.36 -2.29 64.08
CA MET A 151 -7.39 -1.77 63.18
C MET A 151 -6.79 -1.16 61.92
N MET A 152 -5.73 -0.35 62.04
CA MET A 152 -5.04 0.22 60.88
C MET A 152 -4.37 -0.84 60.00
N MET A 153 -3.76 -1.87 60.61
CA MET A 153 -3.19 -2.99 59.85
C MET A 153 -4.26 -3.82 59.13
N MET A 154 -5.43 -4.02 59.75
CA MET A 154 -6.58 -4.68 59.12
C MET A 154 -7.19 -3.84 58.00
N ILE A 155 -7.28 -2.52 58.17
CA ILE A 155 -7.72 -1.58 57.12
C ILE A 155 -6.76 -1.65 55.93
N MET A 156 -5.46 -1.53 56.16
CA MET A 156 -4.45 -1.59 55.09
C MET A 156 -4.42 -2.95 54.40
N ASN A 157 -4.59 -4.06 55.13
CA ASN A 157 -4.70 -5.38 54.52
C ASN A 157 -5.97 -5.51 53.68
N CYS A 158 -7.13 -5.07 54.16
CA CYS A 158 -8.38 -5.11 53.39
C CYS A 158 -8.31 -4.24 52.13
N LEU A 159 -7.71 -3.05 52.22
CA LEU A 159 -7.46 -2.17 51.09
C LEU A 159 -6.47 -2.79 50.11
N ASN A 160 -5.36 -3.35 50.59
CA ASN A 160 -4.38 -4.03 49.77
C ASN A 160 -4.98 -5.25 49.06
N TYR A 161 -5.81 -6.06 49.73
CA TYR A 161 -6.50 -7.19 49.08
C TYR A 161 -7.48 -6.72 48.01
N SER A 162 -8.26 -5.65 48.25
CA SER A 162 -9.17 -5.08 47.24
C SER A 162 -8.41 -4.49 46.05
N ILE A 163 -7.31 -3.76 46.29
CA ILE A 163 -6.46 -3.16 45.26
C ILE A 163 -5.71 -4.22 44.46
N VAL A 164 -5.13 -5.23 45.13
CA VAL A 164 -4.41 -6.33 44.48
C VAL A 164 -5.35 -7.20 43.67
N LEU A 165 -6.55 -7.53 44.17
CA LEU A 165 -7.55 -8.23 43.34
C LEU A 165 -7.90 -7.39 42.10
N THR A 166 -8.16 -6.10 42.31
CA THR A 166 -8.50 -5.15 41.24
C THR A 166 -7.38 -5.04 40.20
N MET A 167 -6.14 -4.90 40.63
CA MET A 167 -4.95 -4.89 39.78
C MET A 167 -4.75 -6.24 39.08
N CYS A 168 -4.95 -7.36 39.77
CA CYS A 168 -4.73 -8.69 39.20
C CYS A 168 -5.74 -9.00 38.10
N TYR A 169 -7.04 -8.75 38.24
CA TYR A 169 -7.97 -9.02 37.13
C TYR A 169 -7.89 -7.99 36.01
N THR A 170 -7.55 -6.73 36.31
CA THR A 170 -7.31 -5.71 35.27
C THR A 170 -6.02 -5.98 34.50
N MET A 171 -4.94 -6.42 35.17
CA MET A 171 -3.68 -6.85 34.53
C MET A 171 -3.80 -8.21 33.83
N TYR A 172 -4.57 -9.18 34.34
CA TYR A 172 -4.79 -10.45 33.65
C TYR A 172 -5.64 -10.25 32.39
N GLY A 173 -6.64 -9.36 32.44
CA GLY A 173 -7.32 -8.85 31.26
C GLY A 173 -6.36 -8.18 30.27
N TYR A 174 -5.42 -7.37 30.77
CA TYR A 174 -4.40 -6.70 29.95
C TYR A 174 -3.38 -7.68 29.34
N ASN A 175 -2.95 -8.72 30.08
CA ASN A 175 -1.94 -9.68 29.62
C ASN A 175 -2.49 -10.73 28.65
N TYR A 176 -3.69 -11.28 28.90
CA TYR A 176 -4.35 -12.20 27.96
C TYR A 176 -4.73 -11.47 26.65
N MET A 177 -4.97 -10.16 26.72
CA MET A 177 -5.22 -9.29 25.57
C MET A 177 -3.98 -8.57 25.02
N SER A 178 -2.79 -8.70 25.61
CA SER A 178 -1.57 -8.30 24.89
C SER A 178 -1.37 -9.22 23.68
N TYR A 179 -1.71 -10.50 23.80
CA TYR A 179 -1.58 -11.45 22.70
C TYR A 179 -2.69 -11.30 21.65
N MET A 180 -3.95 -11.18 22.07
CA MET A 180 -5.08 -10.94 21.16
C MET A 180 -5.05 -9.52 20.59
N GLY A 181 -4.71 -8.53 21.42
CA GLY A 181 -4.48 -7.14 21.07
C GLY A 181 -3.30 -6.95 20.14
N ILE A 182 -2.17 -7.66 20.26
CA ILE A 182 -1.08 -7.62 19.25
C ILE A 182 -1.52 -8.28 17.94
N LYS A 183 -2.34 -9.33 17.97
CA LYS A 183 -2.93 -9.94 16.75
C LYS A 183 -3.93 -8.99 16.08
N TRP A 184 -4.81 -8.38 16.87
CA TRP A 184 -5.76 -7.38 16.42
C TRP A 184 -5.04 -6.13 15.97
N LEU A 185 -4.03 -5.63 16.67
CA LEU A 185 -3.21 -4.49 16.28
C LEU A 185 -2.40 -4.84 15.03
N LYS A 186 -1.94 -6.08 14.81
CA LYS A 186 -1.36 -6.48 13.52
C LYS A 186 -2.40 -6.48 12.40
N SER A 187 -3.62 -6.95 12.68
CA SER A 187 -4.73 -6.97 11.71
C SER A 187 -5.23 -5.56 11.39
N PHE A 188 -5.39 -4.74 12.42
CA PHE A 188 -5.81 -3.35 12.41
C PHE A 188 -4.71 -2.46 11.87
N MET A 189 -3.42 -2.69 12.16
CA MET A 189 -2.30 -2.02 11.48
C MET A 189 -2.19 -2.48 10.04
N SER A 190 -2.51 -3.73 9.70
CA SER A 190 -2.60 -4.18 8.31
C SER A 190 -3.78 -3.54 7.57
N GLN A 191 -4.92 -3.41 8.24
CA GLN A 191 -6.12 -2.75 7.72
C GLN A 191 -5.94 -1.23 7.68
N LEU A 192 -5.30 -0.62 8.67
CA LEU A 192 -4.88 0.78 8.70
C LEU A 192 -3.80 1.02 7.68
N VAL A 193 -2.85 0.12 7.43
CA VAL A 193 -1.87 0.27 6.36
C VAL A 193 -2.55 0.09 5.00
N LYS A 194 -3.58 -0.77 4.88
CA LYS A 194 -4.44 -0.83 3.69
C LYS A 194 -5.32 0.41 3.56
N MET A 195 -5.80 0.97 4.67
CA MET A 195 -6.67 2.14 4.76
C MET A 195 -5.87 3.43 4.68
N PHE A 196 -4.59 3.47 5.02
CA PHE A 196 -3.61 4.56 4.82
C PHE A 196 -2.92 4.38 3.48
N LYS A 197 -2.88 3.19 2.89
CA LYS A 197 -2.61 3.03 1.46
C LYS A 197 -3.80 3.51 0.65
N HIS A 198 -5.04 3.21 1.04
CA HIS A 198 -6.23 3.74 0.40
C HIS A 198 -6.40 5.22 0.68
N MET A 199 -6.40 5.68 1.93
CA MET A 199 -6.42 7.11 2.33
C MET A 199 -5.18 7.84 1.88
N GLY A 200 -4.02 7.22 1.74
CA GLY A 200 -2.81 7.81 1.16
C GLY A 200 -2.87 7.86 -0.36
N GLN A 201 -3.53 6.90 -1.02
CA GLN A 201 -3.94 7.00 -2.42
C GLN A 201 -5.02 8.09 -2.59
N TYR A 202 -5.96 8.22 -1.65
CA TYR A 202 -7.02 9.23 -1.60
C TYR A 202 -6.49 10.61 -1.17
N ALA A 203 -5.42 10.71 -0.38
CA ALA A 203 -4.78 11.94 0.10
C ALA A 203 -3.72 12.42 -0.88
N CYS A 204 -3.01 11.52 -1.55
CA CYS A 204 -2.26 11.85 -2.76
C CYS A 204 -3.23 12.27 -3.88
N MET A 205 -4.43 11.65 -3.97
CA MET A 205 -5.53 12.19 -4.78
C MET A 205 -6.02 13.54 -4.25
N LEU A 206 -6.23 13.74 -2.94
CA LEU A 206 -6.83 14.96 -2.37
C LEU A 206 -5.89 16.16 -2.41
N ILE A 207 -4.59 15.97 -2.22
CA ILE A 207 -3.57 17.02 -2.35
C ILE A 207 -3.36 17.36 -3.85
N ASN A 208 -3.35 16.36 -4.73
CA ASN A 208 -3.42 16.63 -6.18
C ASN A 208 -4.79 17.19 -6.61
N MET A 209 -5.87 16.94 -5.86
CA MET A 209 -7.21 17.47 -6.10
C MET A 209 -7.40 18.85 -5.50
N HIS A 210 -6.72 19.27 -4.43
CA HIS A 210 -6.85 20.64 -3.93
C HIS A 210 -6.15 21.64 -4.87
N GLN A 211 -5.05 21.21 -5.52
CA GLN A 211 -4.49 21.94 -6.67
C GLN A 211 -5.28 21.77 -7.98
N ARG A 212 -6.06 20.68 -8.14
CA ARG A 212 -6.92 20.46 -9.33
C ARG A 212 -8.37 20.90 -9.19
N THR A 213 -8.92 21.23 -8.01
CA THR A 213 -10.37 21.42 -7.80
C THR A 213 -10.84 22.78 -8.31
N HIS A 214 -9.99 23.80 -8.30
CA HIS A 214 -10.26 25.03 -9.05
C HIS A 214 -10.33 24.78 -10.57
N MET A 215 -9.50 23.88 -11.10
CA MET A 215 -9.53 23.49 -12.53
C MET A 215 -10.67 22.50 -12.86
N ALA A 216 -11.02 21.60 -11.94
CA ALA A 216 -12.01 20.53 -12.13
C ALA A 216 -13.46 21.02 -12.00
N ARG A 217 -13.73 22.06 -11.19
CA ARG A 217 -15.06 22.69 -11.13
C ARG A 217 -15.36 23.53 -12.37
N GLN A 218 -14.33 24.09 -13.02
CA GLN A 218 -14.44 24.58 -14.41
C GLN A 218 -14.64 23.42 -15.40
N TYR A 219 -13.94 22.29 -15.23
CA TYR A 219 -14.04 21.14 -16.14
C TYR A 219 -15.35 20.34 -16.06
N SER A 220 -16.03 20.23 -14.91
CA SER A 220 -17.31 19.50 -14.82
C SER A 220 -18.45 20.29 -15.45
N ASN A 221 -18.39 21.62 -15.39
CA ASN A 221 -19.29 22.50 -16.13
C ASN A 221 -18.95 22.55 -17.63
N MET A 222 -17.67 22.35 -18.00
CA MET A 222 -17.24 22.26 -19.41
C MET A 222 -17.48 20.88 -20.02
N SER A 223 -17.42 19.80 -19.24
CA SER A 223 -17.68 18.41 -19.64
C SER A 223 -19.16 18.11 -19.78
N LYS A 224 -20.04 18.77 -19.02
CA LYS A 224 -21.49 18.74 -19.28
C LYS A 224 -21.90 19.55 -20.51
N SER A 225 -21.01 20.40 -21.03
CA SER A 225 -21.22 21.18 -22.27
C SER A 225 -20.72 20.48 -23.54
N ASN A 226 -19.97 19.37 -23.44
CA ASN A 226 -19.42 18.68 -24.62
C ASN A 226 -19.86 17.21 -24.64
N ASN A 227 -21.17 17.02 -24.77
CA ASN A 227 -21.75 15.73 -25.16
C ASN A 227 -21.77 15.61 -26.69
N ASN A 228 -20.60 15.79 -27.32
CA ASN A 228 -20.37 15.59 -28.74
C ASN A 228 -19.06 14.78 -28.92
N ASN A 229 -19.18 13.46 -29.05
CA ASN A 229 -18.24 12.54 -29.72
C ASN A 229 -16.72 12.86 -29.65
N ALA A 230 -16.11 12.89 -28.46
CA ALA A 230 -14.64 12.80 -28.37
C ALA A 230 -14.22 11.33 -28.43
N LYS A 231 -13.80 10.86 -29.62
CA LYS A 231 -13.15 9.56 -29.80
C LYS A 231 -11.97 9.43 -28.83
N ASP A 232 -11.85 8.28 -28.16
CA ASP A 232 -10.64 7.95 -27.41
C ASP A 232 -9.42 8.13 -28.34
N PRO A 233 -8.43 8.94 -27.99
CA PRO A 233 -7.28 9.29 -28.85
C PRO A 233 -6.27 8.16 -29.03
N PHE A 234 -6.44 7.06 -28.28
CA PHE A 234 -5.44 6.01 -28.12
C PHE A 234 -5.95 4.70 -28.72
N ASN A 235 -5.46 4.39 -29.92
CA ASN A 235 -5.76 3.15 -30.60
C ASN A 235 -4.93 1.99 -30.00
N PHE A 236 -5.58 1.10 -29.25
CA PHE A 236 -4.91 -0.06 -28.63
C PHE A 236 -4.31 -1.00 -29.68
N GLU A 237 -4.96 -1.19 -30.82
CA GLU A 237 -4.50 -2.10 -31.88
C GLU A 237 -3.14 -1.64 -32.43
N GLU A 238 -3.02 -0.36 -32.78
CA GLU A 238 -1.77 0.24 -33.27
C GLU A 238 -0.66 0.22 -32.20
N TRP A 239 -1.00 0.53 -30.95
CA TRP A 239 -0.04 0.45 -29.84
C TRP A 239 0.47 -0.99 -29.64
N LEU A 240 -0.42 -1.99 -29.74
CA LEU A 240 -0.04 -3.39 -29.65
C LEU A 240 0.91 -3.79 -30.78
N VAL A 241 0.65 -3.35 -32.02
CA VAL A 241 1.54 -3.62 -33.16
C VAL A 241 2.94 -3.03 -32.92
N GLY A 242 3.03 -1.78 -32.45
CA GLY A 242 4.31 -1.15 -32.13
C GLY A 242 5.05 -1.87 -31.01
N LEU A 243 4.35 -2.29 -29.96
CA LEU A 243 4.97 -3.05 -28.86
C LEU A 243 5.51 -4.40 -29.32
N VAL A 244 4.78 -5.09 -30.20
CA VAL A 244 5.19 -6.37 -30.79
C VAL A 244 6.37 -6.21 -31.75
N ASP A 245 6.45 -5.08 -32.47
CA ASP A 245 7.60 -4.72 -33.30
C ASP A 245 8.90 -4.60 -32.47
N GLY A 246 8.82 -4.19 -31.20
CA GLY A 246 9.96 -4.24 -30.27
C GLY A 246 10.19 -5.63 -29.65
N ASP A 247 9.34 -6.06 -28.71
CA ASP A 247 9.58 -7.22 -27.85
C ASP A 247 8.84 -8.51 -28.26
N GLY A 248 7.98 -8.45 -29.27
CA GLY A 248 7.19 -9.60 -29.71
C GLY A 248 8.00 -10.66 -30.45
N THR A 249 7.61 -11.94 -30.32
CA THR A 249 8.21 -13.05 -31.06
C THR A 249 7.17 -14.00 -31.62
N PHE A 250 7.32 -14.31 -32.91
CA PHE A 250 6.55 -15.31 -33.64
C PHE A 250 7.41 -16.54 -33.84
N ASN A 251 7.01 -17.65 -33.21
CA ASN A 251 7.75 -18.91 -33.30
C ASN A 251 6.94 -19.93 -34.11
N VAL A 252 7.60 -20.54 -35.08
CA VAL A 252 7.12 -21.68 -35.85
C VAL A 252 8.08 -22.83 -35.57
N TYR A 253 7.57 -23.92 -35.01
CA TYR A 253 8.31 -25.15 -34.85
C TYR A 253 7.66 -26.24 -35.69
N VAL A 254 8.45 -26.95 -36.48
CA VAL A 254 7.97 -28.04 -37.33
C VAL A 254 8.69 -29.30 -36.90
N TYR A 255 7.97 -30.23 -36.28
CA TYR A 255 8.52 -31.50 -35.79
C TYR A 255 8.17 -32.64 -36.75
N PRO A 256 9.12 -33.53 -37.07
CA PRO A 256 8.79 -34.79 -37.74
C PRO A 256 7.99 -35.69 -36.81
N ASP A 257 7.03 -36.44 -37.35
CA ASP A 257 6.33 -37.46 -36.59
C ASP A 257 7.26 -38.65 -36.34
N LYS A 258 7.17 -39.24 -35.13
CA LYS A 258 8.04 -40.35 -34.73
C LYS A 258 7.85 -41.61 -35.59
N ASN A 259 6.64 -41.80 -36.13
CA ASN A 259 6.26 -43.01 -36.86
C ASN A 259 6.33 -42.84 -38.39
N THR A 260 6.29 -41.60 -38.89
CA THR A 260 6.30 -41.29 -40.32
C THR A 260 7.20 -40.08 -40.58
N PRO A 261 8.44 -40.27 -41.11
CA PRO A 261 9.35 -39.16 -41.40
C PRO A 261 8.82 -38.15 -42.43
N ALA A 262 7.91 -38.60 -43.29
CA ALA A 262 7.19 -37.81 -44.29
C ALA A 262 6.03 -36.99 -43.70
N GLY A 263 5.58 -37.32 -42.48
CA GLY A 263 4.57 -36.60 -41.72
C GLY A 263 5.18 -35.78 -40.58
N GLY A 264 4.41 -34.84 -40.06
CA GLY A 264 4.85 -34.03 -38.93
C GLY A 264 3.81 -33.05 -38.45
N THR A 265 4.09 -32.46 -37.29
CA THR A 265 3.20 -31.51 -36.61
C THR A 265 3.87 -30.14 -36.48
N GLY A 266 3.11 -29.10 -36.79
CA GLY A 266 3.51 -27.71 -36.59
C GLY A 266 3.05 -27.22 -35.23
N MET A 267 3.96 -26.69 -34.42
CA MET A 267 3.63 -25.94 -33.20
C MET A 267 3.89 -24.46 -33.43
N PHE A 268 2.83 -23.67 -33.36
CA PHE A 268 2.87 -22.23 -33.54
C PHE A 268 2.72 -21.56 -32.19
N THR A 269 3.58 -20.60 -31.88
CA THR A 269 3.48 -19.86 -30.64
C THR A 269 3.83 -18.40 -30.88
N PHE A 270 2.86 -17.52 -30.62
CA PHE A 270 3.15 -16.12 -30.38
C PHE A 270 3.51 -15.96 -28.91
N LYS A 271 4.64 -15.30 -28.62
CA LYS A 271 5.06 -15.03 -27.25
C LYS A 271 5.68 -13.65 -27.12
N MET A 272 5.53 -13.08 -25.93
CA MET A 272 6.23 -11.88 -25.50
C MET A 272 6.73 -12.11 -24.08
N SER A 273 8.03 -11.93 -23.88
CA SER A 273 8.69 -12.20 -22.60
C SER A 273 9.27 -10.90 -22.05
N LEU A 274 8.81 -10.49 -20.88
CA LEU A 274 9.24 -9.26 -20.20
C LEU A 274 9.71 -9.56 -18.80
N SER A 275 10.48 -8.65 -18.21
CA SER A 275 10.80 -8.72 -16.78
C SER A 275 9.52 -8.73 -15.94
N LYS A 276 9.54 -9.47 -14.83
CA LYS A 276 8.48 -9.48 -13.80
C LYS A 276 8.09 -8.09 -13.35
N TYR A 277 9.04 -7.15 -13.35
CA TYR A 277 8.78 -5.75 -13.03
C TYR A 277 7.75 -5.09 -13.97
N ASN A 278 7.75 -5.47 -15.25
CA ASN A 278 6.82 -4.97 -16.26
C ASN A 278 5.66 -5.95 -16.55
N ALA A 279 5.38 -6.88 -15.63
CA ALA A 279 4.33 -7.89 -15.80
C ALA A 279 2.93 -7.27 -15.97
N GLN A 280 2.71 -6.08 -15.42
CA GLN A 280 1.46 -5.33 -15.59
C GLN A 280 1.10 -5.14 -17.07
N MET A 281 2.10 -4.92 -17.94
CA MET A 281 1.88 -4.76 -19.37
C MET A 281 1.38 -6.05 -20.03
N LEU A 282 1.90 -7.21 -19.61
CA LEU A 282 1.44 -8.52 -20.10
C LEU A 282 0.00 -8.81 -19.67
N TYR A 283 -0.35 -8.50 -18.42
CA TYR A 283 -1.73 -8.66 -17.95
C TYR A 283 -2.68 -7.68 -18.65
N TYR A 284 -2.25 -6.45 -18.89
CA TYR A 284 -3.02 -5.47 -19.66
C TYR A 284 -3.32 -5.98 -21.08
N MET A 285 -2.32 -6.49 -21.79
CA MET A 285 -2.50 -7.12 -23.10
C MET A 285 -3.49 -8.29 -23.04
N LYS A 286 -3.33 -9.20 -22.06
CA LYS A 286 -4.24 -10.33 -21.87
C LYS A 286 -5.68 -9.85 -21.68
N THR A 287 -5.90 -8.82 -20.88
CA THR A 287 -7.26 -8.28 -20.63
C THR A 287 -7.89 -7.67 -21.87
N LYS A 288 -7.09 -7.03 -22.73
CA LYS A 288 -7.57 -6.37 -23.95
C LYS A 288 -7.79 -7.35 -25.11
N LEU A 289 -6.94 -8.36 -25.24
CA LEU A 289 -7.09 -9.40 -26.26
C LEU A 289 -8.11 -10.47 -25.88
N GLY A 290 -8.42 -10.64 -24.58
CA GLY A 290 -9.32 -11.68 -24.08
C GLY A 290 -8.77 -13.11 -24.17
N VAL A 291 -7.62 -13.31 -24.83
CA VAL A 291 -6.99 -14.62 -25.06
C VAL A 291 -5.54 -14.66 -24.59
N GLY A 292 -5.01 -15.88 -24.51
CA GLY A 292 -3.62 -16.14 -24.12
C GLY A 292 -3.43 -16.36 -22.62
N SER A 293 -2.26 -16.87 -22.27
CA SER A 293 -1.87 -17.13 -20.88
C SER A 293 -0.58 -16.38 -20.53
N VAL A 294 -0.53 -15.88 -19.29
CA VAL A 294 0.67 -15.27 -18.71
C VAL A 294 1.25 -16.26 -17.71
N THR A 295 2.47 -16.71 -17.95
CA THR A 295 3.17 -17.70 -17.12
C THR A 295 4.53 -17.16 -16.68
N MET A 296 4.93 -17.45 -15.44
CA MET A 296 6.32 -17.24 -15.01
C MET A 296 7.23 -18.30 -15.61
N THR A 297 8.45 -17.92 -15.97
CA THR A 297 9.50 -18.87 -16.37
C THR A 297 9.93 -19.70 -15.16
N SER A 298 10.26 -20.99 -15.35
CA SER A 298 10.59 -21.92 -14.27
C SER A 298 11.85 -21.52 -13.50
N LYS A 299 11.91 -21.88 -12.20
CA LYS A 299 12.99 -21.54 -11.25
C LYS A 299 14.38 -22.07 -11.64
N ASN A 300 14.47 -22.99 -12.60
CA ASN A 300 15.73 -23.65 -13.00
C ASN A 300 16.37 -23.07 -14.28
N SER A 301 15.77 -22.05 -14.92
CA SER A 301 16.39 -21.35 -16.04
C SER A 301 17.15 -20.11 -15.57
N SER A 302 18.10 -19.61 -16.38
CA SER A 302 18.78 -18.31 -16.20
C SER A 302 17.80 -17.13 -16.04
N ASP A 303 16.57 -17.29 -16.52
CA ASP A 303 15.56 -16.26 -16.68
C ASP A 303 14.51 -16.26 -15.55
N LYS A 304 14.93 -16.43 -14.29
CA LYS A 304 14.01 -16.55 -13.13
C LYS A 304 13.12 -15.32 -12.92
N ASN A 305 13.55 -14.16 -13.42
CA ASN A 305 12.84 -12.88 -13.29
C ASN A 305 12.02 -12.48 -14.54
N MET A 306 11.77 -13.42 -15.46
CA MET A 306 10.97 -13.16 -16.66
C MET A 306 9.55 -13.73 -16.54
N MET A 307 8.58 -13.00 -17.09
CA MET A 307 7.20 -13.42 -17.30
C MET A 307 6.91 -13.44 -18.79
N THR A 308 6.17 -14.45 -19.24
CA THR A 308 5.88 -14.65 -20.66
C THR A 308 4.38 -14.70 -20.89
N PHE A 309 3.88 -13.81 -21.75
CA PHE A 309 2.58 -13.95 -22.39
C PHE A 309 2.70 -14.85 -23.61
N ARG A 310 1.78 -15.79 -23.78
CA ARG A 310 1.78 -16.72 -24.92
C ARG A 310 0.38 -17.03 -25.44
N ILE A 311 0.28 -17.16 -26.77
CA ILE A 311 -0.88 -17.68 -27.48
C ILE A 311 -0.40 -18.87 -28.31
N ARG A 312 -0.99 -20.05 -28.07
CA ARG A 312 -0.66 -21.31 -28.78
C ARG A 312 -1.82 -21.84 -29.63
N ASP A 313 -3.04 -21.42 -29.31
CA ASP A 313 -4.22 -21.89 -30.02
C ASP A 313 -4.30 -21.24 -31.40
N THR A 314 -4.36 -22.05 -32.45
CA THR A 314 -4.40 -21.61 -33.84
C THR A 314 -5.71 -20.92 -34.19
N LYS A 315 -6.84 -21.30 -33.57
CA LYS A 315 -8.15 -20.67 -33.79
C LYS A 315 -8.15 -19.25 -33.22
N HIS A 316 -7.80 -19.10 -31.94
CA HIS A 316 -7.68 -17.78 -31.31
C HIS A 316 -6.69 -16.86 -32.04
N THR A 317 -5.61 -17.43 -32.57
CA THR A 317 -4.64 -16.67 -33.38
C THR A 317 -5.28 -16.16 -34.67
N LYS A 318 -6.02 -17.01 -35.39
CA LYS A 318 -6.72 -16.64 -36.62
C LYS A 318 -7.79 -15.56 -36.38
N ASP A 319 -8.60 -15.73 -35.34
CA ASP A 319 -9.80 -14.91 -35.16
C ASP A 319 -9.52 -13.54 -34.53
N ILE A 320 -8.47 -13.43 -33.71
CA ILE A 320 -8.16 -12.19 -32.97
C ILE A 320 -6.87 -11.55 -33.46
N MET A 321 -5.82 -12.34 -33.67
CA MET A 321 -4.48 -11.81 -33.93
C MET A 321 -4.35 -11.32 -35.37
N PHE A 322 -4.69 -12.14 -36.37
CA PHE A 322 -4.53 -11.78 -37.78
C PHE A 322 -5.30 -10.53 -38.21
N PRO A 323 -6.57 -10.32 -37.82
CA PRO A 323 -7.30 -9.10 -38.17
C PRO A 323 -6.59 -7.82 -37.72
N ILE A 324 -5.90 -7.85 -36.57
CA ILE A 324 -5.15 -6.71 -36.04
C ILE A 324 -3.89 -6.44 -36.87
N PHE A 325 -3.04 -7.46 -37.09
CA PHE A 325 -1.75 -7.32 -37.78
C PHE A 325 -1.86 -7.23 -39.31
N ASP A 326 -3.01 -7.60 -39.87
CA ASP A 326 -3.32 -7.37 -41.28
C ASP A 326 -3.80 -5.94 -41.52
N LYS A 327 -4.60 -5.40 -40.58
CA LYS A 327 -5.06 -4.01 -40.61
C LYS A 327 -3.93 -3.02 -40.35
N TYR A 328 -3.03 -3.32 -39.40
CA TYR A 328 -1.83 -2.53 -39.13
C TYR A 328 -0.58 -3.40 -39.30
N PRO A 329 0.19 -3.23 -40.38
CA PRO A 329 1.38 -4.04 -40.62
C PRO A 329 2.52 -3.69 -39.66
N LEU A 330 3.31 -4.70 -39.32
CA LEU A 330 4.57 -4.54 -38.59
C LEU A 330 5.58 -3.79 -39.47
N LEU A 331 6.26 -2.79 -38.91
CA LEU A 331 7.17 -1.93 -39.67
C LEU A 331 8.61 -2.47 -39.72
N THR A 332 8.96 -3.41 -38.84
CA THR A 332 10.31 -3.98 -38.75
C THR A 332 10.49 -5.25 -39.59
N MET A 333 11.71 -5.77 -39.67
CA MET A 333 12.06 -7.10 -40.18
C MET A 333 11.17 -8.23 -39.63
N LYS A 334 10.57 -8.04 -38.45
CA LYS A 334 9.66 -8.98 -37.79
C LYS A 334 8.41 -9.28 -38.63
N ARG A 335 8.05 -8.40 -39.55
CA ARG A 335 6.98 -8.62 -40.53
C ARG A 335 7.16 -9.91 -41.32
N HIS A 336 8.38 -10.23 -41.77
CA HIS A 336 8.67 -11.47 -42.50
C HIS A 336 8.38 -12.72 -41.66
N LYS A 337 8.71 -12.67 -40.35
CA LYS A 337 8.39 -13.77 -39.44
C LYS A 337 6.89 -13.89 -39.20
N TYR A 338 6.16 -12.77 -39.16
CA TYR A 338 4.71 -12.77 -39.05
C TYR A 338 4.04 -13.36 -40.28
N THR A 339 4.45 -12.99 -41.50
CA THR A 339 3.86 -13.54 -42.74
C THR A 339 4.08 -15.05 -42.84
N MET A 340 5.31 -15.51 -42.60
CA MET A 340 5.63 -16.94 -42.53
C MET A 340 4.81 -17.66 -41.45
N PHE A 341 4.65 -17.04 -40.27
CA PHE A 341 3.85 -17.59 -39.17
C PHE A 341 2.37 -17.69 -39.56
N LYS A 342 1.82 -16.66 -40.20
CA LYS A 342 0.43 -16.62 -40.68
C LYS A 342 0.16 -17.69 -41.72
N GLU A 343 1.00 -17.81 -42.74
CA GLU A 343 0.89 -18.83 -43.79
C GLU A 343 0.91 -20.23 -43.19
N CYS A 344 1.86 -20.52 -42.30
CA CYS A 344 1.92 -21.81 -41.61
C CYS A 344 0.65 -22.13 -40.80
N VAL A 345 0.10 -21.15 -40.07
CA VAL A 345 -1.12 -21.34 -39.28
C VAL A 345 -2.34 -21.57 -40.18
N LEU A 346 -2.44 -20.84 -41.30
CA LEU A 346 -3.54 -21.01 -42.27
C LEU A 346 -3.45 -22.38 -42.95
N LEU A 347 -2.24 -22.82 -43.35
CA LEU A 347 -2.02 -24.18 -43.87
C LEU A 347 -2.43 -25.25 -42.86
N SER A 348 -2.11 -25.07 -41.59
CA SER A 348 -2.50 -25.99 -40.53
C SER A 348 -4.02 -26.10 -40.35
N LEU A 349 -4.78 -25.05 -40.64
CA LEU A 349 -6.23 -25.01 -40.51
C LEU A 349 -6.96 -25.45 -41.80
N SER A 350 -6.27 -25.53 -42.93
CA SER A 350 -6.86 -25.96 -44.21
C SER A 350 -7.36 -27.40 -44.13
N SER A 351 -8.59 -27.65 -44.59
CA SER A 351 -9.15 -29.00 -44.69
C SER A 351 -8.81 -29.71 -46.00
N THR A 352 -8.29 -28.98 -46.99
CA THR A 352 -8.07 -29.45 -48.36
C THR A 352 -6.80 -30.28 -48.55
N LEU A 353 -5.77 -30.04 -47.72
CA LEU A 353 -4.46 -30.67 -47.85
C LEU A 353 -4.29 -31.85 -46.89
N THR A 354 -3.59 -32.89 -47.35
CA THR A 354 -3.18 -34.01 -46.48
C THR A 354 -2.14 -33.55 -45.46
N GLN A 355 -2.00 -34.28 -44.34
CA GLN A 355 -1.08 -33.91 -43.27
C GLN A 355 0.40 -33.90 -43.74
N GLU A 356 0.77 -34.79 -44.67
CA GLU A 356 2.13 -34.85 -45.23
C GLU A 356 2.42 -33.66 -46.15
N GLU A 357 1.49 -33.27 -47.00
CA GLU A 357 1.63 -32.10 -47.89
C GLU A 357 1.77 -30.82 -47.08
N LYS A 358 0.94 -30.65 -46.05
CA LYS A 358 1.03 -29.52 -45.11
C LYS A 358 2.43 -29.44 -44.50
N TYR A 359 2.94 -30.58 -44.04
CA TYR A 359 4.26 -30.65 -43.43
C TYR A 359 5.39 -30.34 -44.42
N ARG A 360 5.33 -30.85 -45.66
CA ARG A 360 6.32 -30.55 -46.71
C ARG A 360 6.38 -29.05 -47.02
N GLN A 361 5.22 -28.41 -47.19
CA GLN A 361 5.13 -26.97 -47.45
C GLN A 361 5.65 -26.14 -46.27
N MET A 362 5.23 -26.46 -45.04
CA MET A 362 5.73 -25.78 -43.83
C MET A 362 7.25 -25.94 -43.65
N ARG A 363 7.79 -27.13 -43.94
CA ARG A 363 9.22 -27.40 -43.87
C ARG A 363 10.00 -26.63 -44.94
N GLN A 364 9.44 -26.46 -46.14
CA GLN A 364 10.05 -25.65 -47.20
C GLN A 364 10.12 -24.17 -46.77
N MET A 365 9.02 -23.61 -46.27
CA MET A 365 8.99 -22.24 -45.76
C MET A 365 9.95 -22.03 -44.59
N TYR A 366 10.03 -22.98 -43.66
CA TYR A 366 10.95 -22.91 -42.51
C TYR A 366 12.44 -22.96 -42.94
N LYS A 367 12.76 -23.67 -44.03
CA LYS A 367 14.14 -23.74 -44.55
C LYS A 367 14.56 -22.47 -45.28
N ASN A 368 13.61 -21.70 -45.81
CA ASN A 368 13.91 -20.44 -46.48
C ASN A 368 14.44 -19.43 -45.45
N LYS A 369 15.76 -19.19 -45.49
CA LYS A 369 16.38 -18.18 -44.64
C LYS A 369 15.98 -16.79 -45.12
N GLN A 370 15.61 -15.94 -44.16
CA GLN A 370 15.34 -14.53 -44.41
C GLN A 370 16.61 -13.85 -44.97
N SER A 371 16.44 -13.04 -46.02
CA SER A 371 17.52 -12.19 -46.54
C SER A 371 17.86 -11.09 -45.54
N LYS A 372 19.13 -10.71 -45.46
CA LYS A 372 19.57 -9.62 -44.58
C LYS A 372 19.02 -8.25 -45.02
N ASP A 373 18.74 -8.10 -46.33
CA ASP A 373 18.27 -6.85 -46.93
C ASP A 373 16.73 -6.81 -47.05
N TYR A 374 16.01 -7.68 -46.33
CA TYR A 374 14.56 -7.60 -46.32
C TYR A 374 14.11 -6.23 -45.79
N MET A 375 13.02 -5.71 -46.33
CA MET A 375 12.36 -4.51 -45.82
C MET A 375 10.87 -4.84 -45.70
N SER A 376 10.22 -4.36 -44.64
CA SER A 376 8.79 -4.57 -44.46
C SER A 376 7.99 -4.05 -45.66
N ASP A 377 6.94 -4.79 -46.02
CA ASP A 377 5.99 -4.41 -47.07
C ASP A 377 5.33 -3.05 -46.81
N ALA A 378 5.24 -2.64 -45.54
CA ALA A 378 4.76 -1.34 -45.12
C ALA A 378 5.59 -0.14 -45.65
N TRP A 379 6.84 -0.36 -46.05
CA TRP A 379 7.74 0.68 -46.58
C TRP A 379 7.87 0.65 -48.12
N LYS A 380 7.18 -0.26 -48.81
CA LYS A 380 7.31 -0.41 -50.27
C LYS A 380 6.89 0.89 -50.97
N GLY A 381 7.80 1.42 -51.78
CA GLY A 381 7.60 2.66 -52.55
C GLY A 381 8.29 3.90 -51.99
N LEU A 382 9.01 3.79 -50.86
CA LEU A 382 9.80 4.88 -50.29
C LEU A 382 11.30 4.55 -50.34
N THR A 383 12.09 5.41 -50.98
CA THR A 383 13.54 5.37 -50.81
C THR A 383 13.96 6.18 -49.59
N MET A 384 15.18 5.94 -49.08
CA MET A 384 15.74 6.72 -47.98
C MET A 384 15.80 8.23 -48.31
N GLU A 385 15.94 8.60 -49.58
CA GLU A 385 15.91 9.98 -50.05
C GLU A 385 14.51 10.61 -50.02
N ASP A 386 13.46 9.83 -50.30
CA ASP A 386 12.07 10.30 -50.30
C ASP A 386 11.57 10.61 -48.89
N THR A 387 12.05 9.85 -47.89
CA THR A 387 11.72 10.12 -46.47
C THR A 387 12.24 11.48 -45.98
N ASN A 388 13.29 12.02 -46.60
CA ASN A 388 13.78 13.38 -46.33
C ASN A 388 12.90 14.46 -46.96
N LYS A 389 12.25 14.17 -48.09
CA LYS A 389 11.52 15.14 -48.93
C LYS A 389 10.06 15.27 -48.53
N ASP A 390 9.35 14.18 -48.26
CA ASP A 390 7.92 14.21 -47.93
C ASP A 390 7.61 13.65 -46.53
N LYS A 391 7.44 14.58 -45.58
CA LYS A 391 7.14 14.29 -44.17
C LYS A 391 5.72 13.73 -43.96
N THR A 392 4.82 13.89 -44.94
CA THR A 392 3.42 13.46 -44.80
C THR A 392 3.29 11.94 -44.97
N LEU A 393 4.12 11.34 -45.83
CA LEU A 393 4.13 9.90 -46.09
C LEU A 393 4.51 9.09 -44.84
N VAL A 394 5.55 9.53 -44.12
CA VAL A 394 5.98 8.87 -42.86
C VAL A 394 4.88 8.93 -41.79
N LYS A 395 4.14 10.04 -41.72
CA LYS A 395 3.05 10.21 -40.75
C LYS A 395 1.86 9.28 -41.05
N ASN A 396 1.65 8.92 -42.32
CA ASN A 396 0.60 7.98 -42.73
C ASN A 396 0.96 6.53 -42.40
N ILE A 397 2.25 6.18 -42.44
CA ILE A 397 2.75 4.83 -42.13
C ILE A 397 2.92 4.64 -40.62
N MET A 398 3.56 5.60 -39.95
CA MET A 398 3.92 5.50 -38.54
C MET A 398 3.00 6.36 -37.68
N SER A 399 2.03 5.71 -37.04
CA SER A 399 1.09 6.39 -36.16
C SER A 399 1.72 6.76 -34.81
N LYS A 400 1.11 7.75 -34.14
CA LYS A 400 1.49 8.17 -32.78
C LYS A 400 1.36 7.03 -31.77
N ALA A 401 0.32 6.20 -31.90
CA ALA A 401 0.06 5.07 -31.01
C ALA A 401 1.06 3.93 -31.23
N TRP A 402 1.38 3.61 -32.50
CA TRP A 402 2.44 2.65 -32.84
C TRP A 402 3.77 3.08 -32.23
N LEU A 403 4.16 4.35 -32.40
CA LEU A 403 5.43 4.84 -31.84
C LEU A 403 5.45 4.72 -30.32
N ALA A 404 4.35 5.04 -29.63
CA ALA A 404 4.27 4.88 -28.18
C ALA A 404 4.44 3.42 -27.73
N GLY A 405 3.88 2.46 -28.49
CA GLY A 405 4.04 1.02 -28.23
C GLY A 405 5.47 0.55 -28.45
N PHE A 406 6.08 0.96 -29.56
CA PHE A 406 7.47 0.64 -29.87
C PHE A 406 8.43 1.19 -28.80
N MET A 407 8.17 2.41 -28.34
CA MET A 407 8.95 3.06 -27.29
C MET A 407 8.74 2.47 -25.89
N ASP A 408 7.59 1.86 -25.60
CA ASP A 408 7.39 1.07 -24.38
C ASP A 408 8.34 -0.14 -24.33
N ALA A 409 8.69 -0.72 -25.49
CA ALA A 409 9.65 -1.82 -25.62
C ALA A 409 11.11 -1.34 -25.69
N GLU A 410 11.50 -0.59 -26.73
CA GLU A 410 12.92 -0.27 -27.02
C GLU A 410 13.36 1.12 -26.54
N GLY A 411 12.43 1.95 -26.08
CA GLY A 411 12.69 3.34 -25.71
C GLY A 411 13.62 3.51 -24.50
N CYS A 412 14.53 4.48 -24.57
CA CYS A 412 15.45 4.78 -23.47
C CYS A 412 15.41 6.26 -23.08
N PHE A 413 14.92 6.54 -21.86
CA PHE A 413 14.99 7.85 -21.21
C PHE A 413 16.12 7.84 -20.19
N THR A 414 17.14 8.67 -20.39
CA THR A 414 18.35 8.70 -19.55
C THR A 414 18.85 10.12 -19.31
N TYR A 415 19.86 10.23 -18.46
CA TYR A 415 20.61 11.45 -18.23
C TYR A 415 22.05 11.20 -18.67
N VAL A 416 22.61 12.12 -19.43
CA VAL A 416 23.99 12.04 -19.95
C VAL A 416 24.80 13.16 -19.32
N LYS A 417 25.94 12.79 -18.73
CA LYS A 417 26.94 13.74 -18.25
C LYS A 417 27.68 14.32 -19.46
N LYS A 418 27.65 15.64 -19.60
CA LYS A 418 28.40 16.36 -20.64
C LYS A 418 29.76 16.82 -20.12
N ASP A 419 29.78 17.35 -18.89
CA ASP A 419 30.97 17.87 -18.21
C ASP A 419 30.94 17.50 -16.72
N SER A 420 31.97 17.86 -15.95
CA SER A 420 32.04 17.59 -14.50
C SER A 420 30.86 18.18 -13.73
N THR A 421 30.31 19.30 -14.21
CA THR A 421 29.22 20.07 -13.58
C THR A 421 27.93 20.07 -14.37
N ARG A 422 27.88 19.43 -15.55
CA ARG A 422 26.72 19.52 -16.45
C ARG A 422 26.18 18.14 -16.82
N MET A 423 24.89 17.96 -16.53
CA MET A 423 24.13 16.77 -16.87
C MET A 423 22.90 17.18 -17.68
N THR A 424 22.59 16.43 -18.73
CA THR A 424 21.49 16.75 -19.66
C THR A 424 20.60 15.54 -19.88
N HIS A 425 19.32 15.78 -20.06
CA HIS A 425 18.36 14.77 -20.48
C HIS A 425 18.71 14.23 -21.86
N CYS A 426 18.69 12.90 -22.00
CA CYS A 426 18.97 12.20 -23.22
C CYS A 426 17.82 11.25 -23.55
N PHE A 427 17.35 11.34 -24.78
CA PHE A 427 16.44 10.40 -25.38
C PHE A 427 17.22 9.54 -26.36
N ALA A 428 17.07 8.22 -26.28
CA ALA A 428 17.72 7.29 -27.20
C ALA A 428 16.81 6.15 -27.61
N ILE A 429 16.95 5.73 -28.86
CA ILE A 429 16.34 4.55 -29.47
C ILE A 429 17.45 3.75 -30.14
N THR A 430 17.41 2.43 -30.00
CA THR A 430 18.42 1.53 -30.56
C THR A 430 17.74 0.40 -31.29
N GLN A 431 18.14 0.13 -32.54
CA GLN A 431 17.60 -0.98 -33.33
C GLN A 431 18.73 -1.67 -34.09
N LYS A 432 18.67 -3.00 -34.23
CA LYS A 432 19.76 -3.80 -34.83
C LYS A 432 19.77 -3.78 -36.35
N GLU A 433 18.65 -4.15 -36.97
CA GLU A 433 18.59 -4.45 -38.41
C GLU A 433 17.83 -3.37 -39.20
N ASP A 434 16.85 -2.70 -38.59
CA ASP A 434 15.96 -1.76 -39.26
C ASP A 434 16.42 -0.30 -39.16
N GLU A 435 17.28 0.13 -40.08
CA GLU A 435 17.70 1.54 -40.18
C GLU A 435 16.52 2.46 -40.58
N MET A 436 15.73 2.06 -41.58
CA MET A 436 14.60 2.85 -42.12
C MET A 436 13.60 3.27 -41.03
N VAL A 437 13.32 2.38 -40.08
CA VAL A 437 12.42 2.65 -38.96
C VAL A 437 12.95 3.81 -38.10
N LEU A 438 14.27 3.85 -37.84
CA LEU A 438 14.89 4.94 -37.08
C LEU A 438 14.85 6.27 -37.84
N TYR A 439 14.98 6.26 -39.17
CA TYR A 439 14.76 7.48 -39.96
C TYR A 439 13.31 7.95 -39.89
N GLY A 440 12.34 7.05 -39.99
CA GLY A 440 10.93 7.38 -39.77
C GLY A 440 10.68 8.06 -38.42
N MET A 441 11.27 7.51 -37.35
CA MET A 441 11.19 8.10 -36.00
C MET A 441 11.90 9.45 -35.89
N LYS A 442 13.07 9.58 -36.52
CA LYS A 442 13.82 10.84 -36.58
C LYS A 442 12.95 11.97 -37.11
N TYR A 443 12.21 11.75 -38.20
CA TYR A 443 11.32 12.77 -38.76
C TYR A 443 10.10 13.04 -37.88
N LEU A 444 9.45 11.99 -37.38
CA LEU A 444 8.23 12.12 -36.57
C LEU A 444 8.48 12.86 -35.25
N LEU A 445 9.64 12.60 -34.62
CA LEU A 445 10.10 13.24 -33.38
C LEU A 445 10.91 14.53 -33.61
N LYS A 446 11.07 14.98 -34.86
CA LYS A 446 11.85 16.17 -35.23
C LYS A 446 13.28 16.16 -34.65
N ILE A 447 13.93 15.00 -34.66
CA ILE A 447 15.27 14.85 -34.13
C ILE A 447 16.29 15.26 -35.21
N ASN A 448 17.10 16.27 -34.92
CA ASN A 448 18.12 16.76 -35.85
C ASN A 448 19.39 15.87 -35.91
N ALA A 449 19.54 14.90 -35.01
CA ALA A 449 20.69 14.02 -34.97
C ALA A 449 20.66 12.97 -36.11
N ASN A 450 21.83 12.50 -36.53
CA ASN A 450 21.93 11.42 -37.50
C ASN A 450 21.79 10.05 -36.82
N VAL A 451 21.31 9.07 -37.59
CA VAL A 451 21.31 7.68 -37.16
C VAL A 451 22.76 7.19 -37.25
N LEU A 452 23.29 6.66 -36.15
CA LEU A 452 24.69 6.24 -36.04
C LEU A 452 24.77 4.73 -35.89
N TRP A 453 25.63 4.10 -36.68
CA TRP A 453 25.99 2.69 -36.51
C TRP A 453 26.99 2.53 -35.36
N ASN A 454 26.69 1.65 -34.42
CA ASN A 454 27.57 1.29 -33.33
C ASN A 454 28.44 0.09 -33.73
N LYS A 455 29.72 0.08 -33.31
CA LYS A 455 30.64 -1.06 -33.47
C LYS A 455 30.09 -2.37 -32.91
N LYS A 456 29.15 -2.29 -31.96
CA LYS A 456 28.44 -3.43 -31.37
C LYS A 456 27.33 -4.03 -32.26
N GLY A 457 27.15 -3.54 -33.49
CA GLY A 457 26.24 -4.13 -34.48
C GLY A 457 24.78 -3.66 -34.37
N PHE A 458 24.55 -2.39 -34.01
CA PHE A 458 23.21 -1.81 -33.97
C PHE A 458 23.23 -0.32 -34.30
N TYR A 459 22.13 0.17 -34.86
CA TYR A 459 21.90 1.59 -35.11
C TYR A 459 21.35 2.28 -33.86
N THR A 460 21.72 3.55 -33.71
CA THR A 460 21.31 4.39 -32.58
C THR A 460 20.83 5.74 -33.08
N LEU A 461 19.70 6.19 -32.54
CA LEU A 461 19.20 7.55 -32.69
C LEU A 461 19.10 8.15 -31.30
N ASN A 462 19.89 9.18 -31.02
CA ASN A 462 19.88 9.86 -29.73
C ASN A 462 19.75 11.37 -29.88
N THR A 463 19.19 12.02 -28.86
CA THR A 463 19.16 13.48 -28.81
C THR A 463 19.30 13.99 -27.39
N THR A 464 20.14 15.00 -27.24
CA THR A 464 20.29 15.81 -26.01
C THR A 464 19.91 17.26 -26.24
N ASN A 465 19.37 17.61 -27.41
CA ASN A 465 18.96 18.97 -27.72
C ASN A 465 17.66 19.28 -26.96
N SER A 466 17.66 20.40 -26.23
CA SER A 466 16.52 20.82 -25.41
C SER A 466 15.22 20.96 -26.21
N ARG A 467 15.26 21.55 -27.41
CA ARG A 467 14.04 21.74 -28.23
C ARG A 467 13.43 20.41 -28.67
N ASN A 468 14.28 19.46 -29.05
CA ASN A 468 13.83 18.12 -29.44
C ASN A 468 13.27 17.38 -28.22
N VAL A 469 13.90 17.51 -27.06
CA VAL A 469 13.43 16.92 -25.80
C VAL A 469 12.05 17.49 -25.41
N GLU A 470 11.86 18.81 -25.48
CA GLU A 470 10.58 19.47 -25.24
C GLU A 470 9.50 18.94 -26.20
N TYR A 471 9.81 18.90 -27.50
CA TYR A 471 8.89 18.33 -28.50
C TYR A 471 8.55 16.86 -28.22
N ILE A 472 9.52 16.04 -27.82
CA ILE A 472 9.30 14.62 -27.47
C ILE A 472 8.39 14.50 -26.23
N MET A 473 8.56 15.36 -25.23
CA MET A 473 7.70 15.36 -24.04
C MET A 473 6.25 15.68 -24.42
N ASP A 474 6.04 16.70 -25.26
CA ASP A 474 4.71 17.08 -25.74
C ASP A 474 4.13 16.02 -26.68
N PHE A 475 4.97 15.39 -27.50
CA PHE A 475 4.57 14.32 -28.38
C PHE A 475 4.03 13.12 -27.58
N PHE A 476 4.71 12.66 -26.53
CA PHE A 476 4.25 11.48 -25.77
C PHE A 476 3.22 11.77 -24.68
N THR A 477 2.75 13.01 -24.58
CA THR A 477 1.66 13.40 -23.68
C THR A 477 0.35 13.56 -24.45
N TYR A 478 -0.75 13.20 -23.80
CA TYR A 478 -2.10 13.41 -24.34
C TYR A 478 -2.76 14.65 -23.71
N ASN A 479 -2.64 14.74 -22.38
CA ASN A 479 -3.02 15.90 -21.58
C ASN A 479 -1.82 16.27 -20.69
N ASP A 480 -1.86 17.42 -20.01
CA ASP A 480 -0.80 17.93 -19.13
C ASP A 480 -0.25 16.90 -18.13
N TYR A 481 -1.03 15.85 -17.83
CA TYR A 481 -0.75 14.89 -16.77
C TYR A 481 -0.56 13.43 -17.22
N PHE A 482 -0.95 13.03 -18.43
CA PHE A 482 -1.01 11.60 -18.81
C PHE A 482 -0.07 11.27 -19.98
N SER A 483 0.78 10.26 -19.79
CA SER A 483 1.62 9.68 -20.84
C SER A 483 0.85 8.68 -21.69
N LEU A 484 1.27 8.52 -22.95
CA LEU A 484 0.75 7.48 -23.84
C LEU A 484 1.22 6.06 -23.47
N PHE A 485 2.37 5.96 -22.81
CA PHE A 485 2.98 4.71 -22.32
C PHE A 485 2.09 3.99 -21.30
N LYS A 486 2.11 2.65 -21.33
CA LYS A 486 1.31 1.80 -20.41
C LYS A 486 2.17 0.95 -19.47
N GLY A 487 3.40 0.64 -19.86
CA GLY A 487 4.31 -0.16 -19.03
C GLY A 487 5.01 0.67 -17.95
N VAL A 488 6.04 0.06 -17.35
CA VAL A 488 7.00 0.74 -16.46
C VAL A 488 7.60 2.00 -17.09
N LYS A 489 7.75 2.03 -18.42
CA LYS A 489 8.28 3.18 -19.16
C LYS A 489 7.49 4.45 -18.92
N SER A 490 6.18 4.36 -18.68
CA SER A 490 5.33 5.50 -18.31
C SER A 490 5.84 6.23 -17.07
N PHE A 491 6.31 5.48 -16.08
CA PHE A 491 6.88 6.01 -14.86
C PHE A 491 8.25 6.65 -15.12
N GLU A 492 9.12 5.97 -15.87
CA GLU A 492 10.43 6.52 -16.25
C GLU A 492 10.29 7.84 -17.00
N PHE A 493 9.41 7.88 -18.00
CA PHE A 493 9.11 9.07 -18.78
C PHE A 493 8.54 10.20 -17.92
N THR A 494 7.61 9.89 -17.01
CA THR A 494 7.01 10.90 -16.12
C THR A 494 8.06 11.52 -15.19
N MET A 495 8.95 10.70 -14.63
CA MET A 495 10.05 11.19 -13.79
C MET A 495 11.05 12.02 -14.59
N TRP A 496 11.38 11.58 -15.79
CA TRP A 496 12.27 12.28 -16.72
C TRP A 496 11.71 13.63 -17.18
N ARG A 497 10.41 13.71 -17.48
CA ARG A 497 9.72 14.97 -17.81
C ARG A 497 9.66 15.91 -16.61
N ARG A 498 9.32 15.40 -15.42
CA ARG A 498 9.25 16.21 -14.20
C ARG A 498 10.61 16.77 -13.80
N SER A 499 11.67 15.99 -13.93
CA SER A 499 13.03 16.44 -13.65
C SER A 499 13.48 17.49 -14.67
N TYR A 500 13.05 17.38 -15.93
CA TYR A 500 13.31 18.42 -16.93
C TYR A 500 12.66 19.74 -16.51
N ASN A 501 11.38 19.74 -16.15
CA ASN A 501 10.67 20.98 -15.81
C ASN A 501 11.14 21.63 -14.50
N LYS A 502 11.64 20.84 -13.53
CA LYS A 502 12.02 21.36 -12.19
C LYS A 502 13.52 21.56 -11.99
N HIS A 503 14.35 20.77 -12.67
CA HIS A 503 15.76 20.58 -12.30
C HIS A 503 16.70 20.53 -13.51
N LYS A 504 16.30 21.09 -14.67
CA LYS A 504 17.07 21.08 -15.93
C LYS A 504 18.55 21.43 -15.77
N GLU A 505 18.88 22.36 -14.87
CA GLU A 505 20.24 22.88 -14.66
C GLU A 505 20.88 22.45 -13.32
N ASP A 506 20.15 21.68 -12.50
CA ASP A 506 20.64 21.26 -11.19
C ASP A 506 21.35 19.91 -11.28
N TYR A 507 22.68 19.96 -11.47
CA TYR A 507 23.52 18.76 -11.63
C TYR A 507 23.34 17.76 -10.50
N LYS A 508 23.39 18.19 -9.24
CA LYS A 508 23.35 17.29 -8.07
C LYS A 508 22.03 16.54 -8.03
N LYS A 509 20.90 17.23 -8.30
CA LYS A 509 19.60 16.56 -8.33
C LYS A 509 19.44 15.61 -9.52
N LEU A 510 19.93 15.99 -10.70
CA LEU A 510 19.88 15.11 -11.87
C LEU A 510 20.73 13.85 -11.68
N GLU A 511 21.90 13.98 -11.03
CA GLU A 511 22.76 12.85 -10.69
C GLU A 511 22.08 11.90 -9.70
N GLN A 512 21.47 12.44 -8.63
CA GLN A 512 20.66 11.66 -7.69
C GLN A 512 19.50 10.93 -8.38
N MET A 513 18.79 11.61 -9.28
CA MET A 513 17.70 11.01 -10.05
C MET A 513 18.18 9.90 -10.98
N ASN A 514 19.34 10.08 -11.62
CA ASN A 514 19.94 9.08 -12.48
C ASN A 514 20.34 7.83 -11.69
N ILE A 515 20.98 8.00 -10.53
CA ILE A 515 21.32 6.90 -9.62
C ILE A 515 20.04 6.16 -9.22
N TRP A 516 19.00 6.89 -8.82
CA TRP A 516 17.74 6.30 -8.39
C TRP A 516 17.03 5.50 -9.50
N ILE A 517 16.94 6.03 -10.72
CA ILE A 517 16.35 5.32 -11.88
C ILE A 517 17.17 4.06 -12.20
N ASN A 518 18.50 4.14 -12.17
CA ASN A 518 19.36 2.98 -12.44
C ASN A 518 19.24 1.91 -11.35
N THR A 519 19.10 2.31 -10.09
CA THR A 519 18.80 1.38 -8.98
C THR A 519 17.47 0.66 -9.21
N ILE A 520 16.42 1.37 -9.64
CA ILE A 520 15.12 0.75 -9.95
C ILE A 520 15.24 -0.25 -11.10
N ARG A 521 15.94 0.13 -12.19
CA ARG A 521 16.17 -0.75 -13.35
C ARG A 521 16.94 -2.02 -12.98
N ASN A 522 17.91 -1.91 -12.08
CA ASN A 522 18.77 -3.03 -11.69
C ASN A 522 18.21 -3.85 -10.51
N LYS A 523 17.23 -3.34 -9.75
CA LYS A 523 16.60 -4.04 -8.62
C LYS A 523 15.99 -5.41 -8.99
N HIS A 524 15.70 -5.62 -10.27
CA HIS A 524 15.08 -6.83 -10.80
C HIS A 524 16.04 -7.71 -11.61
N LYS A 525 17.32 -7.33 -11.73
CA LYS A 525 18.36 -8.14 -12.37
C LYS A 525 19.01 -9.15 -11.43
N TYR A 526 18.79 -9.02 -10.12
CA TYR A 526 19.34 -9.88 -9.07
C TYR A 526 18.24 -10.68 -8.38
#